data_AF-A0A0F9KFD4-F1
#
_entry.id   AF-A0A0F9KFD4-F1
#
_cell.length_a   1.000
_cell.length_b   1.000
_cell.length_c   1.000
_cell.angle_alpha   90.00
_cell.angle_beta   90.00
_cell.angle_gamma   90.00
#
_symmetry.space_group_name_H-M   'P 1'
#
loop_
_entity.id
_entity.type
_entity.pdbx_description
1 polymer ?
#
loop_
_entity_poly.entity_id
_entity_poly.type
_entity_poly.pdbx_seq_one_letter_code
_entity_poly.pdbx_strand_id
1 'polypeptide(L)'
;MVKQIPKDTNFGSYGSGENGQATLVDWLDKHAEEWRPPTGDIHLHLMYARVLHWRVVERGSSVCKVPGRCYLMTVHERGPEVLCQLVRRPTDVQS
;
A
#
# COMPACT_ATOMS: atom_id res chain seq x y z
N MET A 1 8.62 4.12 -9.65
CA MET A 1 8.30 2.69 -9.66
C MET A 1 7.34 2.32 -10.76
N VAL A 2 7.42 1.03 -11.08
CA VAL A 2 6.58 0.22 -11.95
C VAL A 2 5.10 0.45 -11.65
N LYS A 3 4.32 0.44 -12.72
CA LYS A 3 2.90 0.81 -12.80
C LYS A 3 2.12 0.29 -11.58
N GLN A 4 1.54 1.23 -10.82
CA GLN A 4 0.27 0.99 -10.14
C GLN A 4 -0.63 0.26 -11.13
N ILE A 5 -1.11 -0.92 -10.70
CA ILE A 5 -1.94 -1.88 -11.43
C ILE A 5 -2.54 -1.23 -12.68
N PRO A 6 -2.15 -1.66 -13.91
CA PRO A 6 -2.54 -0.97 -15.12
C PRO A 6 -4.04 -0.69 -15.13
N LYS A 7 -4.43 0.57 -15.38
CA LYS A 7 -5.85 0.98 -15.37
C LYS A 7 -6.72 0.13 -16.30
N ASP A 8 -6.12 -0.43 -17.34
CA ASP A 8 -6.75 -1.23 -18.38
C ASP A 8 -6.41 -2.73 -18.24
N THR A 9 -6.04 -3.18 -17.04
CA THR A 9 -5.83 -4.61 -16.81
C THR A 9 -7.18 -5.30 -16.96
N ASN A 10 -7.37 -6.03 -18.06
CA ASN A 10 -8.45 -7.01 -18.16
C ASN A 10 -8.15 -8.09 -17.12
N PHE A 11 -8.72 -7.92 -15.93
CA PHE A 11 -8.81 -8.99 -14.94
C PHE A 11 -9.58 -10.12 -15.61
N GLY A 12 -8.91 -11.24 -15.88
CA GLY A 12 -9.49 -12.34 -16.66
C GLY A 12 -10.80 -12.88 -16.06
N SER A 13 -11.49 -13.73 -16.82
CA SER A 13 -12.84 -14.22 -16.49
C SER A 13 -12.92 -15.21 -15.30
N TYR A 14 -11.83 -15.41 -14.56
CA TYR A 14 -11.75 -16.36 -13.45
C TYR A 14 -10.92 -15.78 -12.29
N GLY A 15 -11.58 -15.46 -11.19
CA GLY A 15 -10.93 -15.18 -9.90
C GLY A 15 -11.91 -15.20 -8.73
N SER A 16 -11.47 -14.69 -7.58
CA SER A 16 -12.13 -14.89 -6.28
C SER A 16 -13.29 -13.93 -6.00
N GLY A 17 -13.60 -13.02 -6.93
CA GLY A 17 -14.67 -12.03 -6.80
C GLY A 17 -16.07 -12.59 -7.02
N GLU A 18 -17.06 -11.73 -6.83
CA GLU A 18 -18.46 -12.06 -7.10
C GLU A 18 -18.64 -12.49 -8.56
N ASN A 19 -19.41 -13.55 -8.80
CA ASN A 19 -19.60 -14.17 -10.12
C ASN A 19 -18.31 -14.67 -10.80
N GLY A 20 -17.25 -14.96 -10.02
CA GLY A 20 -16.00 -15.51 -10.55
C GLY A 20 -15.12 -14.47 -11.25
N GLN A 21 -15.36 -13.19 -11.03
CA GLN A 21 -14.54 -12.12 -11.60
C GLN A 21 -13.19 -12.05 -10.90
N ALA A 22 -12.11 -11.88 -11.67
CA ALA A 22 -10.80 -11.63 -11.08
C ALA A 22 -10.75 -10.26 -10.39
N THR A 23 -10.27 -10.27 -9.16
CA THR A 23 -10.13 -9.09 -8.32
C THR A 23 -8.74 -8.47 -8.46
N LEU A 24 -8.61 -7.26 -7.94
CA LEU A 24 -7.30 -6.61 -7.76
C LEU A 24 -6.35 -7.47 -6.91
N VAL A 25 -6.89 -8.20 -5.93
CA VAL A 25 -6.11 -9.09 -5.06
C VAL A 25 -5.58 -10.28 -5.86
N ASP A 26 -6.43 -10.94 -6.65
CA ASP A 26 -6.01 -12.08 -7.48
C ASP A 26 -4.91 -11.69 -8.47
N TRP A 27 -4.99 -10.49 -9.04
CA TRP A 27 -3.95 -9.98 -9.92
C TRP A 27 -2.63 -9.71 -9.18
N LEU A 28 -2.70 -9.11 -7.99
CA LEU A 28 -1.53 -8.83 -7.16
C LEU A 28 -0.85 -10.13 -6.72
N ASP A 29 -1.62 -11.13 -6.29
CA ASP A 29 -1.11 -12.43 -5.88
C ASP A 29 -0.41 -13.15 -7.04
N LYS A 30 -1.00 -13.09 -8.25
CA LYS A 30 -0.39 -13.69 -9.45
C LYS A 30 0.95 -13.06 -9.83
N HIS A 31 1.14 -11.76 -9.57
CA HIS A 31 2.37 -11.03 -9.91
C HIS A 31 3.22 -10.72 -8.67
N ALA A 32 2.97 -11.41 -7.55
CA ALA A 32 3.62 -11.12 -6.27
C ALA A 32 5.15 -11.23 -6.37
N GLU A 33 5.66 -12.20 -7.14
CA GLU A 33 7.11 -12.42 -7.33
C GLU A 33 7.79 -11.29 -8.12
N GLU A 34 7.06 -10.65 -9.04
CA GLU A 34 7.55 -9.53 -9.84
C GLU A 34 7.45 -8.19 -9.09
N TRP A 35 6.61 -8.16 -8.06
CA TRP A 35 6.30 -6.94 -7.32
C TRP A 35 7.38 -6.64 -6.28
N ARG A 36 8.05 -5.49 -6.45
CA ARG A 36 8.94 -4.94 -5.43
C ARG A 36 8.20 -3.86 -4.64
N PRO A 37 8.08 -3.98 -3.31
CA PRO A 37 7.43 -2.95 -2.51
C PRO A 37 8.22 -1.63 -2.61
N PRO A 38 7.54 -0.47 -2.52
CA PRO A 38 8.24 0.78 -2.41
C PRO A 38 9.05 0.80 -1.11
N THR A 39 10.36 0.96 -1.21
CA THR A 39 11.26 1.17 -0.07
C THR A 39 11.84 2.58 -0.10
N GLY A 40 12.18 3.11 1.07
CA GLY A 40 12.62 4.49 1.25
C GLY A 40 11.47 5.47 1.45
N ASP A 41 11.73 6.74 1.17
CA ASP A 41 10.79 7.82 1.43
C ASP A 41 9.68 7.89 0.38
N ILE A 42 8.45 7.90 0.85
CA ILE A 42 7.23 8.01 0.08
C ILE A 42 6.30 9.04 0.70
N HIS A 43 5.40 9.58 -0.11
CA HIS A 43 4.32 10.44 0.34
C HIS A 43 3.01 9.67 0.42
N LEU A 44 2.29 9.82 1.53
CA LEU A 44 0.92 9.37 1.70
C LEU A 44 -0.03 10.54 1.50
N HIS A 45 -0.77 10.53 0.40
CA HIS A 45 -1.67 11.62 0.00
C HIS A 45 -3.14 11.30 0.30
N LEU A 46 -3.84 12.25 0.94
CA LEU A 46 -5.30 12.19 1.11
C LEU A 46 -5.97 12.71 -0.15
N MET A 47 -6.62 11.79 -0.87
CA MET A 47 -7.26 12.05 -2.15
C MET A 47 -8.77 11.80 -2.05
N TYR A 48 -9.53 12.57 -2.83
CA TYR A 48 -10.94 12.32 -3.06
C TYR A 48 -11.13 11.89 -4.51
N ALA A 49 -11.61 10.66 -4.72
CA ALA A 49 -12.07 10.20 -6.03
C ALA A 49 -13.34 9.37 -5.81
N ARG A 50 -14.49 10.06 -5.76
CA ARG A 50 -15.81 9.55 -5.30
C ARG A 50 -15.87 9.18 -3.82
N VAL A 51 -14.77 8.67 -3.27
CA VAL A 51 -14.55 8.41 -1.83
C VAL A 51 -13.20 8.95 -1.37
N LEU A 52 -13.10 9.27 -0.08
CA LEU A 52 -11.84 9.65 0.58
C LEU A 52 -10.96 8.41 0.74
N HIS A 53 -9.73 8.47 0.24
CA HIS A 53 -8.76 7.39 0.38
C HIS A 53 -7.34 7.94 0.44
N TRP A 54 -6.47 7.18 1.09
CA TRP A 54 -5.03 7.43 1.11
C TRP A 54 -4.36 6.77 -0.09
N ARG A 55 -3.42 7.48 -0.71
CA ARG A 55 -2.64 6.97 -1.85
C ARG A 55 -1.16 7.17 -1.60
N VAL A 56 -0.41 6.08 -1.73
CA VAL A 56 1.05 6.10 -1.73
C VAL A 56 1.56 6.64 -3.07
N VAL A 57 2.45 7.62 -3.01
CA VAL A 57 3.16 8.17 -4.18
C VAL A 57 4.63 8.41 -3.85
N GLU A 58 5.52 8.23 -4.82
CA GLU A 58 6.97 8.41 -4.63
C GLU A 58 7.43 9.86 -4.78
N ARG A 59 6.64 10.70 -5.46
CA ARG A 59 7.02 12.07 -5.79
C ARG A 59 6.03 13.05 -5.19
N GLY A 60 6.56 14.17 -4.72
CA GLY A 60 5.75 15.29 -4.28
C GLY A 60 4.82 15.78 -5.40
N SER A 61 3.62 16.22 -5.02
CA SER A 61 2.61 16.76 -5.91
C SER A 61 2.03 18.06 -5.35
N SER A 62 1.06 18.67 -6.04
CA SER A 62 0.31 19.82 -5.51
C SER A 62 -0.38 19.53 -4.17
N VAL A 63 -0.68 18.27 -3.89
CA VAL A 63 -1.29 17.81 -2.62
C VAL A 63 -0.33 18.00 -1.44
N CYS A 64 0.99 17.95 -1.66
CA CYS A 64 1.99 18.14 -0.61
C CYS A 64 1.96 19.54 0.00
N LYS A 65 1.42 20.52 -0.72
CA LYS A 65 1.32 21.91 -0.26
C LYS A 65 0.11 22.15 0.64
N VAL A 66 -0.80 21.18 0.76
CA VAL A 66 -2.03 21.33 1.54
C VAL A 66 -1.84 20.67 2.91
N PRO A 67 -1.89 21.45 4.02
CA PRO A 67 -1.75 20.92 5.36
C PRO A 67 -2.75 19.77 5.63
N GLY A 68 -2.28 18.71 6.29
CA GLY A 68 -3.11 17.55 6.65
C GLY A 68 -3.47 16.61 5.50
N ARG A 69 -3.01 16.87 4.26
CA ARG A 69 -3.29 16.01 3.10
C ARG A 69 -2.08 15.25 2.58
N CYS A 70 -0.91 15.46 3.17
CA CYS A 70 0.32 14.78 2.81
C CYS A 70 1.13 14.46 4.05
N TYR A 71 1.54 13.20 4.18
CA TYR A 71 2.50 12.74 5.18
C TYR A 71 3.69 12.12 4.48
N LEU A 72 4.91 12.46 4.91
CA LEU A 72 6.12 11.74 4.50
C LEU A 72 6.22 10.48 5.35
N MET A 73 6.42 9.34 4.71
CA MET A 73 6.59 8.04 5.36
C MET A 73 7.83 7.38 4.80
N THR A 74 8.59 6.69 5.65
CA THR A 74 9.71 5.87 5.20
C THR A 74 9.31 4.40 5.31
N VAL A 75 9.36 3.69 4.18
CA VAL A 75 9.10 2.25 4.14
C VAL A 75 10.42 1.50 4.20
N HIS A 76 10.52 0.61 5.17
CA HIS A 76 11.69 -0.25 5.33
C HIS A 76 11.31 -1.69 4.99
N GLU A 77 12.25 -2.44 4.43
CA GLU A 77 12.13 -3.89 4.40
C GLU A 77 12.04 -4.41 5.83
N ARG A 78 11.20 -5.42 6.04
CA ARG A 78 11.05 -6.01 7.36
C ARG A 78 12.30 -6.80 7.70
N GLY A 79 13.22 -6.18 8.43
CA GLY A 79 14.33 -6.90 9.06
C GLY A 79 13.81 -7.85 10.16
N PRO A 80 14.55 -8.92 10.48
CA PRO A 80 14.18 -9.88 11.53
C PRO A 80 13.95 -9.20 12.90
N GLU A 81 14.57 -8.05 13.15
CA GLU A 81 14.47 -7.31 14.41
C GLU A 81 13.12 -6.60 14.63
N VAL A 82 12.42 -6.24 13.55
CA VAL A 82 11.13 -5.50 13.61
C VAL A 82 9.97 -6.43 13.99
N LEU A 83 10.11 -7.75 13.74
CA LEU A 83 9.15 -8.76 14.21
C LEU A 83 9.07 -8.80 15.74
N CYS A 84 10.20 -8.63 16.44
CA CYS A 84 10.26 -8.65 17.90
C CYS A 84 9.52 -7.48 18.56
N GLN A 85 9.46 -6.32 17.90
CA GLN A 85 8.81 -5.13 18.46
C GLN A 85 7.28 -5.13 18.27
N LEU A 86 6.77 -5.76 17.21
CA LEU A 86 5.32 -5.85 16.95
C LEU A 86 4.61 -6.93 17.79
N VAL A 87 5.35 -7.88 18.35
CA VAL A 87 4.80 -8.95 19.21
C VAL A 87 4.77 -8.55 20.69
N ARG A 88 5.55 -7.54 21.11
CA ARG A 88 5.46 -6.97 22.46
C ARG A 88 4.21 -6.11 22.56
N ARG A 89 3.10 -6.70 23.01
CA ARG A 89 1.93 -5.95 23.48
C ARG A 89 2.39 -4.98 24.59
N PRO A 90 1.88 -3.74 24.66
CA PRO A 90 2.21 -2.79 25.73
C PRO A 90 1.59 -3.14 27.10
N THR A 91 1.40 -4.43 27.43
CA THR A 91 0.72 -4.85 28.67
C THR A 91 1.60 -5.55 29.69
N ASP A 92 2.87 -5.82 29.40
CA ASP A 92 3.79 -6.45 30.39
C ASP A 92 4.70 -5.42 31.08
N VAL A 93 4.09 -4.33 31.55
CA VAL A 93 4.69 -3.51 32.61
C VAL A 93 3.63 -3.31 33.69
N GLN A 94 3.51 -4.30 34.57
CA GLN A 94 2.96 -4.10 35.91
C GLN A 94 3.96 -4.59 36.94
N SER A 95 4.40 -3.60 37.75
CA SER A 95 4.97 -3.65 39.11
C SER A 95 6.12 -4.60 39.41
#